data_AF-A0A836L690-F1
#
_entry.id   AF-A0A836L690-F1
#
_cell.length_a   1.000
_cell.length_b   1.000
_cell.length_c   1.000
_cell.angle_alpha   90.00
_cell.angle_beta   90.00
_cell.angle_gamma   90.00
#
_symmetry.space_group_name_H-M   'P 1'
#
loop_
_entity.id
_entity.type
_entity.pdbx_description
1 polymer ?
#
loop_
_entity_poly.entity_id
_entity_poly.type
_entity_poly.pdbx_seq_one_letter_code
_entity_poly.pdbx_strand_id
1 'polypeptide(L)'
;MATLAPHHSLALDQSICHHYYHCVLYDVPFDLPVSEIAAYVVPKKDSDVVQGLSSAGCRVVPHQLHVYKEPLDRKFGYVSFFIHQAPHSATDADDAHRLVCQWIDIDLASQLAMVQCKVRLAQPPECHSSEPFLDALRLKCPLLDPTLVADTKKLETFVLTRVSFDQHRENVQLNELDATHRKSIKDAAEAASCGAEKIIDPGDDLAARKAEVDRDAHSASRVWRRHEWSRVGTFSVTSLSPKELVWLKKQLPGFPQLLITNDDMETTHCDTAMLVRFFSSSLAPLFTVEEELNTAATTATSEA
;
A
#
# COMPACT_ATOMS: atom_id res chain seq x y z
N MET A 1 41.23 5.22 13.71
CA MET A 1 40.66 5.46 12.37
C MET A 1 40.05 4.15 11.90
N ALA A 2 38.73 4.07 11.87
CA ALA A 2 37.99 2.94 11.32
C ALA A 2 36.94 3.55 10.39
N THR A 3 37.13 3.35 9.09
CA THR A 3 36.16 3.69 8.05
C THR A 3 34.96 2.77 8.20
N LEU A 4 33.84 3.32 8.67
CA LEU A 4 32.53 2.68 8.62
C LEU A 4 32.13 2.57 7.14
N ALA A 5 32.03 1.33 6.66
CA ALA A 5 31.44 1.05 5.36
C ALA A 5 29.96 1.48 5.37
N PRO A 6 29.47 2.24 4.37
CA PRO A 6 28.08 2.61 4.31
C PRO A 6 27.25 1.36 4.01
N HIS A 7 26.21 1.15 4.81
CA HIS A 7 25.17 0.15 4.56
C HIS A 7 24.69 0.27 3.11
N HIS A 8 24.79 -0.83 2.37
CA HIS A 8 24.25 -0.97 1.01
C HIS A 8 22.72 -0.86 1.05
N SER A 9 22.18 0.35 1.19
CA SER A 9 20.93 0.69 0.54
C SER A 9 21.29 0.81 -0.94
N LEU A 10 20.76 -0.09 -1.77
CA LEU A 10 20.80 0.12 -3.20
C LEU A 10 20.14 1.48 -3.43
N ALA A 11 20.93 2.48 -3.83
CA ALA A 11 20.41 3.68 -4.45
C ALA A 11 19.80 3.24 -5.77
N LEU A 12 18.60 2.65 -5.70
CA LEU A 12 17.77 2.34 -6.84
C LEU A 12 17.43 3.69 -7.43
N ASP A 13 17.99 3.95 -8.60
CA ASP A 13 17.64 5.07 -9.43
C ASP A 13 16.13 4.99 -9.67
N GLN A 14 15.38 5.88 -9.01
CA GLN A 14 13.92 5.93 -9.07
C GLN A 14 13.44 6.12 -10.52
N SER A 15 14.32 6.60 -11.41
CA SER A 15 14.03 6.75 -12.84
C SER A 15 13.86 5.42 -13.60
N ILE A 16 14.29 4.28 -13.03
CA ILE A 16 14.23 2.94 -13.66
C ILE A 16 13.18 2.04 -13.00
N CYS A 17 12.52 2.51 -11.94
CA CYS A 17 11.46 1.76 -11.25
C CYS A 17 10.11 2.11 -11.87
N HIS A 18 9.57 1.19 -12.69
CA HIS A 18 8.38 1.45 -13.50
C HIS A 18 7.07 1.32 -12.72
N HIS A 19 7.03 0.45 -11.70
CA HIS A 19 5.84 0.23 -10.88
C HIS A 19 6.21 -0.06 -9.42
N TYR A 20 5.42 0.45 -8.49
CA TYR A 20 5.57 0.22 -7.06
C TYR A 20 4.34 -0.49 -6.48
N TYR A 21 4.53 -1.68 -5.92
CA TYR A 21 3.46 -2.50 -5.34
C TYR A 21 3.57 -2.52 -3.82
N HIS A 22 2.42 -2.40 -3.16
CA HIS A 22 2.33 -2.44 -1.70
C HIS A 22 1.44 -3.62 -1.28
N CYS A 23 1.95 -4.43 -0.36
CA CYS A 23 1.22 -5.55 0.23
C CYS A 23 1.20 -5.40 1.74
N VAL A 24 0.09 -5.75 2.38
CA VAL A 24 0.03 -5.86 3.84
C VAL A 24 0.28 -7.29 4.28
N LEU A 25 0.95 -7.42 5.42
CA LEU A 25 1.17 -8.66 6.15
C LEU A 25 0.20 -8.70 7.33
N TYR A 26 -0.49 -9.82 7.50
CA TYR A 26 -1.48 -10.00 8.57
C TYR A 26 -1.41 -11.42 9.14
N ASP A 27 -2.05 -11.62 10.29
CA ASP A 27 -1.97 -12.86 11.10
C ASP A 27 -0.55 -13.29 11.47
N VAL A 28 0.40 -12.35 11.52
CA VAL A 28 1.82 -12.65 11.80
C VAL A 28 1.96 -13.14 13.25
N PRO A 29 2.53 -14.34 13.50
CA PRO A 29 2.73 -14.84 14.85
C PRO A 29 3.57 -13.88 15.71
N PHE A 30 3.15 -13.68 16.96
CA PHE A 30 3.76 -12.67 17.84
C PHE A 30 5.26 -12.87 18.06
N ASP A 31 5.72 -14.12 18.07
CA ASP A 31 7.12 -14.48 18.29
C ASP A 31 7.95 -14.58 16.99
N LEU A 32 7.33 -14.52 15.81
CA LEU A 32 8.04 -14.64 14.53
C LEU A 32 8.92 -13.40 14.26
N PRO A 33 10.25 -13.50 14.20
CA PRO A 33 11.10 -12.35 13.96
C PRO A 33 11.00 -11.86 12.51
N VAL A 34 11.18 -10.55 12.30
CA VAL A 34 11.12 -9.92 10.97
C VAL A 34 12.18 -10.50 10.02
N SER A 35 13.33 -10.93 10.55
CA SER A 35 14.40 -11.57 9.77
C SER A 35 13.98 -12.89 9.14
N GLU A 36 13.10 -13.66 9.78
CA GLU A 36 12.56 -14.89 9.19
C GLU A 36 11.61 -14.55 8.06
N ILE A 37 10.72 -13.58 8.24
CA ILE A 37 9.81 -13.09 7.17
C ILE A 37 10.61 -12.59 5.97
N ALA A 38 11.71 -11.87 6.20
CA ALA A 38 12.55 -11.31 5.14
C ALA A 38 13.09 -12.37 4.16
N ALA A 39 13.32 -13.60 4.62
CA ALA A 39 13.77 -14.69 3.76
C ALA A 39 12.68 -15.19 2.79
N TYR A 40 11.41 -14.99 3.11
CA TYR A 40 10.26 -15.48 2.34
C TYR A 40 9.62 -14.43 1.42
N VAL A 41 10.00 -13.16 1.54
CA VAL A 41 9.51 -12.09 0.64
C VAL A 41 10.36 -11.95 -0.63
N VAL A 42 11.45 -12.72 -0.75
CA VAL A 42 12.33 -12.69 -1.93
C VAL A 42 11.75 -13.60 -3.03
N PRO A 43 11.59 -13.12 -4.28
CA PRO A 43 11.10 -13.95 -5.38
C PRO A 43 11.99 -15.18 -5.63
N LYS A 44 11.37 -16.36 -5.69
CA LYS A 44 12.00 -17.64 -6.03
C LYS A 44 12.23 -17.76 -7.54
N LYS A 45 13.48 -17.94 -7.95
CA LYS A 45 13.86 -18.01 -9.38
C LYS A 45 13.32 -19.24 -10.11
N ASP A 46 13.01 -20.28 -9.35
CA ASP A 46 12.47 -21.55 -9.82
C ASP A 46 10.94 -21.52 -10.02
N SER A 47 10.24 -20.45 -9.60
CA SER A 47 8.82 -20.29 -9.88
C SER A 47 8.56 -20.01 -11.37
N ASP A 48 7.55 -20.69 -11.93
CA ASP A 48 7.04 -20.45 -13.27
C ASP A 48 6.57 -18.99 -13.46
N VAL A 49 5.95 -18.38 -12.45
CA VAL A 49 5.47 -16.98 -12.52
C VAL A 49 6.66 -16.01 -12.55
N VAL A 50 7.69 -16.26 -11.74
CA VAL A 50 8.91 -15.44 -11.72
C VAL A 50 9.70 -15.59 -13.03
N GLN A 51 9.71 -16.79 -13.63
CA GLN A 51 10.28 -17.02 -14.95
C GLN A 51 9.47 -16.32 -16.05
N GLY A 52 8.14 -16.30 -15.93
CA GLY A 52 7.25 -15.53 -16.81
C GLY A 52 7.55 -14.03 -16.77
N LEU A 53 7.66 -13.47 -15.56
CA LEU A 53 8.09 -12.07 -15.35
C LEU A 53 9.46 -11.81 -15.96
N SER A 54 10.42 -12.71 -15.71
CA SER A 54 11.79 -12.58 -16.25
C SER A 54 11.82 -12.61 -17.78
N SER A 55 11.00 -13.48 -18.40
CA SER A 55 10.87 -13.59 -19.85
C SER A 55 10.20 -12.36 -20.47
N ALA A 56 9.31 -11.72 -19.72
CA ALA A 56 8.72 -10.42 -20.03
C ALA A 56 9.66 -9.23 -19.72
N GLY A 57 10.94 -9.48 -19.40
CA GLY A 57 11.90 -8.44 -19.07
C GLY A 57 11.58 -7.69 -17.77
N CYS A 58 10.75 -8.27 -16.90
CA CYS A 58 10.34 -7.72 -15.62
C CYS A 58 11.04 -8.44 -14.48
N ARG A 59 11.44 -7.68 -13.45
CA ARG A 59 12.04 -8.23 -12.23
C ARG A 59 11.40 -7.60 -11.00
N VAL A 60 10.90 -8.45 -10.10
CA VAL A 60 10.41 -8.05 -8.78
C VAL A 60 11.59 -7.85 -7.85
N VAL A 61 11.64 -6.71 -7.17
CA VAL A 61 12.69 -6.35 -6.21
C VAL A 61 12.05 -5.95 -4.88
N PRO A 62 12.25 -6.70 -3.79
CA PRO A 62 11.81 -6.29 -2.46
C PRO A 62 12.47 -4.95 -2.07
N HIS A 63 11.67 -4.01 -1.57
CA HIS A 63 12.15 -2.67 -1.19
C HIS A 63 12.09 -2.45 0.31
N GLN A 64 10.90 -2.48 0.91
CA GLN A 64 10.70 -2.19 2.33
C GLN A 64 9.89 -3.30 2.96
N LEU A 65 10.35 -3.82 4.10
CA LEU A 65 9.63 -4.74 4.97
C LEU A 65 9.55 -4.12 6.36
N HIS A 66 8.33 -4.04 6.90
CA HIS A 66 8.10 -3.51 8.23
C HIS A 66 7.00 -4.32 8.94
N VAL A 67 7.17 -4.54 10.24
CA VAL A 67 6.21 -5.27 11.06
C VAL A 67 6.02 -4.52 12.37
N TYR A 68 4.77 -4.22 12.70
CA TYR A 68 4.36 -3.56 13.92
C TYR A 68 4.10 -4.60 15.01
N LYS A 69 4.68 -4.37 16.19
CA LYS A 69 4.46 -5.16 17.40
C LYS A 69 3.61 -4.35 18.37
N GLU A 70 2.31 -4.53 18.28
CA GLU A 70 1.30 -3.85 19.10
C GLU A 70 0.76 -4.80 20.19
N PRO A 71 0.05 -4.30 21.23
CA PRO A 71 -0.60 -5.14 22.23
C PRO A 71 -1.86 -5.84 21.68
N LEU A 72 -1.68 -6.59 20.60
CA LEU A 72 -2.66 -7.39 19.87
C LEU A 72 -2.18 -8.84 19.84
N ASP A 73 -3.08 -9.79 19.55
CA ASP A 73 -2.76 -11.22 19.53
C ASP A 73 -1.83 -11.60 18.36
N ARG A 74 -1.89 -10.83 17.27
CA ARG A 74 -1.08 -11.02 16.06
C ARG A 74 -0.44 -9.70 15.66
N LYS A 75 0.74 -9.79 15.06
CA LYS A 75 1.40 -8.65 14.43
C LYS A 75 0.81 -8.43 13.05
N PHE A 76 1.00 -7.22 12.54
CA PHE A 76 0.69 -6.85 11.17
C PHE A 76 1.81 -5.99 10.63
N GLY A 77 1.87 -5.81 9.32
CA GLY A 77 2.97 -5.11 8.69
C GLY A 77 2.72 -4.86 7.22
N TYR A 78 3.76 -4.47 6.52
CA TYR A 78 3.72 -4.35 5.07
C TYR A 78 5.04 -4.78 4.46
N VAL A 79 4.96 -5.17 3.20
CA VAL A 79 6.10 -5.33 2.31
C VAL A 79 5.81 -4.62 1.01
N SER A 80 6.81 -3.95 0.45
CA SER A 80 6.67 -3.22 -0.82
C SER A 80 7.74 -3.64 -1.81
N PHE A 81 7.39 -3.60 -3.09
CA PHE A 81 8.19 -4.11 -4.18
C PHE A 81 8.30 -3.08 -5.30
N PHE A 82 9.51 -2.97 -5.86
CA PHE A 82 9.70 -2.34 -7.16
C PHE A 82 9.62 -3.40 -8.25
N ILE A 83 8.97 -3.04 -9.35
CA ILE A 83 9.03 -3.80 -10.60
C ILE A 83 9.97 -3.06 -11.53
N HIS A 84 11.13 -3.67 -11.75
CA HIS A 84 12.09 -3.19 -12.72
C HIS A 84 11.76 -3.79 -14.08
N GLN A 85 11.52 -2.95 -15.08
CA GLN A 85 11.27 -3.35 -16.46
C GLN A 85 12.50 -3.00 -17.31
N ALA A 86 12.95 -3.93 -18.14
CA ALA A 86 14.11 -3.68 -19.00
C ALA A 86 13.79 -2.53 -20.01
N PRO A 87 14.75 -1.63 -20.31
CA PRO A 87 14.55 -0.46 -21.18
C PRO A 87 14.04 -0.74 -22.61
N HIS A 88 14.08 -1.99 -23.04
CA HIS A 88 13.65 -2.44 -24.37
C HIS A 88 12.59 -3.55 -24.32
N SER A 89 11.97 -3.79 -23.16
CA SER A 89 10.88 -4.76 -23.14
C SER A 89 9.68 -4.16 -23.87
N ALA A 90 9.14 -4.92 -24.82
CA ALA A 90 7.90 -4.59 -25.52
C ALA A 90 6.67 -5.11 -24.74
N THR A 91 6.87 -5.55 -23.50
CA THR A 91 5.82 -6.12 -22.66
C THR A 91 4.81 -5.04 -22.31
N ASP A 92 3.56 -5.36 -22.59
CA ASP A 92 2.43 -4.53 -22.23
C ASP A 92 2.29 -4.39 -20.70
N ALA A 93 1.88 -3.21 -20.24
CA ALA A 93 1.80 -2.92 -18.81
C ALA A 93 0.75 -3.79 -18.11
N ASP A 94 -0.36 -4.13 -18.77
CA ASP A 94 -1.40 -5.00 -18.21
C ASP A 94 -0.89 -6.43 -18.05
N ASP A 95 -0.10 -6.91 -19.02
CA ASP A 95 0.53 -8.22 -18.95
C ASP A 95 1.53 -8.32 -17.78
N ALA A 96 2.38 -7.31 -17.61
CA ALA A 96 3.31 -7.24 -16.48
C ALA A 96 2.55 -7.16 -15.15
N HIS A 97 1.53 -6.30 -15.06
CA HIS A 97 0.68 -6.15 -13.88
C HIS A 97 -0.02 -7.46 -13.50
N ARG A 98 -0.64 -8.15 -14.47
CA ARG A 98 -1.26 -9.46 -14.26
C ARG A 98 -0.29 -10.47 -13.67
N LEU A 99 0.92 -10.56 -14.22
CA LEU A 99 1.95 -11.47 -13.73
C LEU A 99 2.41 -11.12 -12.31
N VAL A 100 2.51 -9.83 -11.97
CA VAL A 100 2.85 -9.39 -10.60
C VAL A 100 1.74 -9.74 -9.62
N CYS A 101 0.48 -9.49 -9.95
CA CYS A 101 -0.66 -9.87 -9.11
C CYS A 101 -0.71 -11.40 -8.91
N GLN A 102 -0.51 -12.17 -9.98
CA GLN A 102 -0.42 -13.63 -9.89
C GLN A 102 0.73 -14.08 -8.99
N TRP A 103 1.90 -13.45 -9.08
CA TRP A 103 3.03 -13.75 -8.21
C TRP A 103 2.72 -13.46 -6.74
N ILE A 104 2.01 -12.36 -6.45
CA ILE A 104 1.60 -12.01 -5.07
C ILE A 104 0.63 -13.07 -4.53
N ASP A 105 -0.41 -13.40 -5.28
CA ASP A 105 -1.51 -14.26 -4.82
C ASP A 105 -1.10 -15.73 -4.71
N ILE A 106 -0.16 -16.18 -5.55
CA ILE A 106 0.27 -17.58 -5.58
C ILE A 106 1.59 -17.75 -4.83
N ASP A 107 2.66 -17.14 -5.32
CA ASP A 107 4.01 -17.44 -4.85
C ASP A 107 4.32 -16.75 -3.53
N LEU A 108 4.11 -15.44 -3.44
CA LEU A 108 4.39 -14.68 -2.22
C LEU A 108 3.52 -15.19 -1.06
N ALA A 109 2.23 -15.43 -1.33
CA ALA A 109 1.31 -16.03 -0.37
C ALA A 109 1.78 -17.42 0.10
N SER A 110 2.13 -18.32 -0.83
CA SER A 110 2.60 -19.66 -0.47
C SER A 110 3.92 -19.64 0.31
N GLN A 111 4.83 -18.72 -0.04
CA GLN A 111 6.10 -18.56 0.67
C GLN A 111 5.89 -18.07 2.10
N LEU A 112 5.06 -17.05 2.30
CA LEU A 112 4.80 -16.51 3.64
C LEU A 112 3.97 -17.45 4.51
N ALA A 113 3.10 -18.27 3.90
CA ALA A 113 2.37 -19.31 4.61
C ALA A 113 3.31 -20.33 5.31
N MET A 114 4.52 -20.55 4.79
CA MET A 114 5.54 -21.43 5.42
C MET A 114 5.95 -20.97 6.82
N VAL A 115 5.82 -19.68 7.11
CA VAL A 115 6.08 -19.07 8.43
C VAL A 115 4.79 -18.59 9.11
N GLN A 116 3.64 -19.11 8.68
CA GLN A 116 2.30 -18.75 9.20
C GLN A 116 1.99 -17.24 9.08
N CYS A 117 2.60 -16.55 8.12
CA CYS A 117 2.32 -15.16 7.79
C CYS A 117 1.40 -15.11 6.58
N LYS A 118 0.37 -14.26 6.62
CA LYS A 118 -0.48 -14.01 5.45
C LYS A 118 -0.10 -12.70 4.78
N VAL A 119 -0.39 -12.59 3.50
CA VAL A 119 -0.14 -11.41 2.67
C VAL A 119 -1.31 -11.19 1.75
N ARG A 120 -1.53 -9.93 1.40
CA ARG A 120 -2.47 -9.56 0.33
C ARG A 120 -2.04 -8.24 -0.30
N LEU A 121 -2.44 -8.04 -1.55
CA LEU A 121 -2.29 -6.77 -2.23
C LEU A 121 -3.05 -5.68 -1.46
N ALA A 122 -2.39 -4.54 -1.25
CA ALA A 122 -2.89 -3.43 -0.44
C ALA A 122 -3.15 -2.17 -1.28
N GLN A 123 -3.64 -2.39 -2.50
CA GLN A 123 -4.07 -1.38 -3.47
C GLN A 123 -5.22 -1.97 -4.30
N PRO A 124 -6.03 -1.13 -4.99
CA PRO A 124 -7.05 -1.61 -5.90
C PRO A 124 -6.45 -2.52 -6.99
N PRO A 125 -7.10 -3.64 -7.33
CA PRO A 125 -6.53 -4.67 -8.19
C PRO A 125 -6.32 -4.22 -9.63
N GLU A 126 -6.93 -3.12 -10.06
CA GLU A 126 -6.70 -2.52 -11.38
C GLU A 126 -5.49 -1.58 -11.42
N CYS A 127 -4.97 -1.13 -10.28
CA CYS A 127 -3.90 -0.14 -10.25
C CYS A 127 -2.54 -0.79 -10.48
N HIS A 128 -1.79 -0.30 -11.47
CA HIS A 128 -0.44 -0.79 -11.77
C HIS A 128 0.61 -0.31 -10.76
N SER A 129 0.25 0.61 -9.88
CA SER A 129 1.08 1.06 -8.76
C SER A 129 0.22 1.50 -7.57
N SER A 130 0.75 1.27 -6.37
CA SER A 130 0.18 1.69 -5.09
C SER A 130 0.29 3.19 -4.84
N GLU A 131 1.30 3.88 -5.37
CA GLU A 131 1.61 5.26 -4.93
C GLU A 131 0.42 6.22 -5.12
N PRO A 132 -0.25 6.27 -6.29
CA PRO A 132 -1.41 7.14 -6.46
C PRO A 132 -2.53 6.86 -5.45
N PHE A 133 -2.76 5.57 -5.17
CA PHE A 133 -3.78 5.14 -4.22
C PHE A 133 -3.42 5.49 -2.78
N LEU A 134 -2.18 5.18 -2.35
CA LEU A 134 -1.72 5.46 -0.99
C LEU A 134 -1.67 6.97 -0.71
N ASP A 135 -1.31 7.78 -1.71
CA ASP A 135 -1.36 9.23 -1.59
C ASP A 135 -2.79 9.75 -1.47
N ALA A 136 -3.73 9.19 -2.25
CA ALA A 136 -5.15 9.52 -2.11
C ALA A 136 -5.71 9.10 -0.76
N LEU A 137 -5.32 7.93 -0.26
CA LEU A 137 -5.71 7.40 1.05
C LEU A 137 -5.29 8.34 2.18
N ARG A 138 -4.02 8.76 2.20
CA ARG A 138 -3.49 9.71 3.20
C ARG A 138 -4.11 11.09 3.10
N LEU A 139 -4.42 11.54 1.89
CA LEU A 139 -4.96 12.87 1.65
C LEU A 139 -6.46 12.97 1.96
N LYS A 140 -7.24 11.96 1.57
CA LYS A 140 -8.70 12.05 1.55
C LYS A 140 -9.36 11.46 2.79
N CYS A 141 -8.74 10.52 3.49
CA CYS A 141 -9.33 9.87 4.65
C CYS A 141 -8.95 10.59 5.96
N PRO A 142 -9.91 11.22 6.67
CA PRO A 142 -9.63 11.92 7.94
C PRO A 142 -8.99 11.03 9.02
N LEU A 143 -9.21 9.72 8.95
CA LEU A 143 -8.59 8.75 9.86
C LEU A 143 -7.05 8.85 9.87
N LEU A 144 -6.44 9.24 8.75
CA LEU A 144 -4.98 9.29 8.58
C LEU A 144 -4.43 10.71 8.66
N ASP A 145 -5.18 11.64 9.25
CA ASP A 145 -4.72 13.01 9.47
C ASP A 145 -3.50 13.01 10.42
N PRO A 146 -2.31 13.47 9.96
CA PRO A 146 -1.10 13.49 10.77
C PRO A 146 -1.16 14.46 11.96
N THR A 147 -2.14 15.36 12.00
CA THR A 147 -2.38 16.24 13.16
C THR A 147 -3.14 15.54 14.28
N LEU A 148 -3.85 14.45 13.97
CA LEU A 148 -4.68 13.69 14.90
C LEU A 148 -4.05 12.36 15.32
N VAL A 149 -3.23 11.77 14.45
CA VAL A 149 -2.64 10.44 14.66
C VAL A 149 -1.11 10.53 14.58
N ALA A 150 -0.44 10.06 15.63
CA ALA A 150 1.03 10.13 15.72
C ALA A 150 1.76 9.24 14.71
N ASP A 151 1.22 8.06 14.43
CA ASP A 151 1.79 7.10 13.47
C ASP A 151 0.72 6.72 12.43
N THR A 152 0.58 7.59 11.43
CA THR A 152 -0.38 7.40 10.34
C THR A 152 -0.06 6.18 9.50
N LYS A 153 1.21 5.81 9.33
CA LYS A 153 1.63 4.64 8.53
C LYS A 153 1.23 3.34 9.20
N LYS A 154 1.32 3.25 10.53
CA LYS A 154 0.81 2.10 11.29
C LYS A 154 -0.69 1.94 11.14
N LEU A 155 -1.43 3.04 11.26
CA LEU A 155 -2.88 3.00 11.13
C LEU A 155 -3.34 2.69 9.71
N GLU A 156 -2.69 3.29 8.70
CA GLU A 156 -2.86 2.98 7.27
C GLU A 156 -2.67 1.48 7.05
N THR A 157 -1.54 0.92 7.52
CA THR A 157 -1.24 -0.50 7.39
C THR A 157 -2.35 -1.35 8.03
N PHE A 158 -2.76 -1.02 9.25
CA PHE A 158 -3.82 -1.76 9.96
C PHE A 158 -5.15 -1.73 9.18
N VAL A 159 -5.60 -0.57 8.74
CA VAL A 159 -6.84 -0.43 7.96
C VAL A 159 -6.76 -1.25 6.68
N LEU A 160 -5.62 -1.20 5.99
CA LEU A 160 -5.39 -1.98 4.78
C LEU A 160 -5.32 -3.50 5.05
N THR A 161 -5.21 -3.98 6.30
CA THR A 161 -5.43 -5.39 6.68
C THR A 161 -6.90 -5.77 6.91
N ARG A 162 -7.81 -4.80 6.92
CA ARG A 162 -9.26 -4.99 7.15
C ARG A 162 -10.15 -4.60 5.97
N VAL A 163 -9.60 -3.96 4.95
CA VAL A 163 -10.31 -3.61 3.71
C VAL A 163 -10.41 -4.79 2.74
N SER A 164 -11.53 -4.91 2.04
CA SER A 164 -11.67 -5.73 0.84
C SER A 164 -11.82 -4.80 -0.35
N PHE A 165 -10.91 -4.89 -1.32
CA PHE A 165 -10.98 -4.04 -2.52
C PHE A 165 -12.07 -4.53 -3.47
N ASP A 166 -12.77 -3.58 -4.09
CA ASP A 166 -13.77 -3.85 -5.11
C ASP A 166 -13.12 -4.49 -6.34
N GLN A 167 -13.86 -5.37 -7.02
CA GLN A 167 -13.42 -5.91 -8.31
C GLN A 167 -13.84 -5.01 -9.48
N HIS A 168 -14.65 -3.98 -9.20
CA HIS A 168 -15.10 -3.02 -10.19
C HIS A 168 -13.95 -2.08 -10.53
N ARG A 169 -13.47 -2.17 -11.77
CA ARG A 169 -12.27 -1.47 -12.27
C ARG A 169 -12.54 -0.01 -12.62
N GLU A 170 -13.15 0.75 -11.71
CA GLU A 170 -13.60 2.12 -11.96
C GLU A 170 -12.43 3.13 -12.01
N ASN A 171 -11.25 2.75 -11.51
CA ASN A 171 -10.10 3.64 -11.40
C ASN A 171 -9.00 3.34 -12.44
N VAL A 172 -9.25 2.50 -13.46
CA VAL A 172 -8.25 2.12 -14.49
C VAL A 172 -7.64 3.32 -15.20
N GLN A 173 -8.43 4.37 -15.45
CA GLN A 173 -7.97 5.62 -16.07
C GLN A 173 -6.81 6.29 -15.33
N LEU A 174 -6.63 5.99 -14.03
CA LEU A 174 -5.51 6.50 -13.25
C LEU A 174 -4.18 5.86 -13.65
N ASN A 175 -4.18 4.67 -14.26
CA ASN A 175 -2.97 4.04 -14.78
C ASN A 175 -2.40 4.82 -15.97
N GLU A 176 -3.24 5.29 -16.89
CA GLU A 176 -2.82 6.09 -18.05
C GLU A 176 -2.25 7.44 -17.61
N LEU A 177 -2.88 8.04 -16.60
CA LEU A 177 -2.41 9.27 -15.98
C LEU A 177 -1.04 9.06 -15.30
N ASP A 178 -0.87 7.93 -14.60
CA ASP A 178 0.38 7.55 -13.93
C ASP A 178 1.52 7.36 -14.93
N ALA A 179 1.24 6.65 -16.02
CA ALA A 179 2.19 6.45 -17.11
C ALA A 179 2.61 7.79 -17.74
N THR A 180 1.64 8.67 -18.03
CA THR A 180 1.91 10.00 -18.61
C THR A 180 2.76 10.84 -17.66
N HIS A 181 2.44 10.80 -16.36
CA HIS A 181 3.16 11.54 -15.34
C HIS A 181 4.62 11.07 -15.18
N ARG A 182 4.83 9.74 -15.08
CA ARG A 182 6.18 9.17 -15.01
C ARG A 182 7.00 9.49 -16.24
N LYS A 183 6.40 9.45 -17.43
CA LYS A 183 7.07 9.84 -18.67
C LYS A 183 7.55 11.29 -18.62
N SER A 184 6.70 12.20 -18.15
CA SER A 184 7.07 13.62 -17.97
C SER A 184 8.24 13.81 -17.00
N ILE A 185 8.24 13.10 -15.85
CA ILE A 185 9.36 13.14 -14.90
C ILE A 185 10.64 12.61 -15.54
N LYS A 186 10.57 11.50 -16.28
CA LYS A 186 11.71 10.91 -16.96
C LYS A 186 12.28 11.87 -18.01
N ASP A 187 11.43 12.44 -18.86
CA ASP A 187 11.83 13.40 -19.89
C ASP A 187 12.50 14.64 -19.25
N ALA A 188 11.98 15.12 -18.11
CA ALA A 188 12.58 16.23 -17.36
C ALA A 188 13.94 15.85 -16.73
N ALA A 189 14.07 14.64 -16.18
CA ALA A 189 15.33 14.16 -15.61
C ALA A 189 16.41 13.97 -16.69
N GLU A 190 16.05 13.46 -17.86
CA GLU A 190 16.95 13.33 -19.01
C GLU A 190 17.36 14.69 -19.57
N ALA A 191 16.44 15.65 -19.66
CA ALA A 191 16.75 17.03 -20.07
C ALA A 191 17.70 17.73 -19.07
N ALA A 192 17.53 17.50 -17.76
CA ALA A 192 18.41 18.04 -16.73
C ALA A 192 19.83 17.42 -16.79
N SER A 193 19.92 16.13 -17.13
CA SER A 193 21.20 15.41 -17.31
C SER A 193 22.00 15.91 -18.53
N CYS A 194 21.31 16.27 -19.62
CA CYS A 194 21.93 16.83 -20.84
C CYS A 194 22.30 18.32 -20.75
N GLY A 195 21.90 19.02 -19.68
CA GLY A 195 22.15 20.46 -19.48
C GLY A 195 23.46 20.81 -18.77
N ALA A 196 24.32 19.83 -18.45
CA ALA A 196 25.51 20.01 -17.62
C ALA A 196 26.82 20.27 -18.39
N GLU A 197 26.76 20.87 -19.59
CA GLU A 197 27.92 21.47 -20.26
C GLU A 197 27.65 22.94 -20.62
N LYS A 198 27.43 23.77 -19.59
CA LYS A 198 27.70 25.20 -19.70
C LYS A 198 28.55 25.60 -18.50
N ILE A 199 29.83 25.82 -18.77
CA ILE A 199 30.76 26.51 -17.87
C ILE A 199 30.12 27.87 -17.58
N ILE A 200 29.51 28.01 -16.39
CA ILE A 200 29.03 29.29 -15.89
C ILE A 200 29.58 29.46 -14.47
N ASP A 201 30.21 30.61 -14.31
CA ASP A 201 30.79 31.25 -13.12
C ASP A 201 30.08 30.92 -11.79
N PRO A 202 30.79 30.76 -10.66
CA PRO A 202 30.18 30.46 -9.38
C PRO A 202 29.64 31.75 -8.75
N GLY A 203 28.43 32.14 -9.15
CA GLY A 203 27.74 33.28 -8.58
C GLY A 203 26.24 33.12 -8.69
N ASP A 204 25.62 32.69 -7.59
CA ASP A 204 24.22 33.01 -7.24
C ASP A 204 23.06 32.18 -7.85
N ASP A 205 23.28 30.94 -8.31
CA ASP A 205 22.23 30.16 -9.01
C ASP A 205 21.78 28.82 -8.36
N LEU A 206 22.25 28.53 -7.13
CA LEU A 206 21.83 27.31 -6.41
C LEU A 206 20.40 27.39 -5.85
N ALA A 207 19.88 28.59 -5.61
CA ALA A 207 18.54 28.79 -5.07
C ALA A 207 17.44 28.68 -6.15
N ALA A 208 17.73 29.10 -7.39
CA ALA A 208 16.77 29.08 -8.50
C ALA A 208 16.48 27.65 -8.98
N ARG A 209 17.53 26.81 -9.13
CA ARG A 209 17.40 25.40 -9.54
C ARG A 209 16.64 24.55 -8.51
N LYS A 210 16.82 24.82 -7.22
CA LYS A 210 16.07 24.14 -6.14
C LYS A 210 14.58 24.52 -6.15
N ALA A 211 14.27 25.78 -6.48
CA ALA A 211 12.90 26.30 -6.56
C ALA A 211 12.11 25.88 -7.82
N GLU A 212 12.80 25.39 -8.86
CA GLU A 212 12.18 24.90 -10.10
C GLU A 212 11.85 23.41 -10.00
N VAL A 213 12.77 22.59 -9.48
CA VAL A 213 12.52 21.18 -9.13
C VAL A 213 11.42 21.06 -8.05
N ASP A 214 11.40 21.95 -7.06
CA ASP A 214 10.29 22.01 -6.10
C ASP A 214 8.97 22.37 -6.80
N ARG A 215 8.97 23.31 -7.76
CA ARG A 215 7.72 23.72 -8.46
C ARG A 215 7.09 22.59 -9.26
N ASP A 216 7.90 21.75 -9.92
CA ASP A 216 7.41 20.63 -10.72
C ASP A 216 7.00 19.42 -9.87
N ALA A 217 7.69 19.13 -8.77
CA ALA A 217 7.25 18.16 -7.77
C ALA A 217 5.94 18.60 -7.07
N HIS A 218 5.78 19.91 -6.83
CA HIS A 218 4.54 20.48 -6.31
C HIS A 218 3.41 20.51 -7.37
N SER A 219 3.74 20.49 -8.65
CA SER A 219 2.78 20.36 -9.77
C SER A 219 2.26 18.91 -9.90
N ALA A 220 3.17 17.93 -9.81
CA ALA A 220 2.87 16.50 -9.78
C ALA A 220 1.85 16.14 -8.68
N SER A 221 2.15 16.55 -7.44
CA SER A 221 1.25 16.35 -6.31
C SER A 221 -0.10 17.07 -6.48
N ARG A 222 -0.18 18.15 -7.29
CA ARG A 222 -1.44 18.85 -7.58
C ARG A 222 -2.31 18.14 -8.62
N VAL A 223 -1.74 17.38 -9.56
CA VAL A 223 -2.50 16.63 -10.57
C VAL A 223 -3.29 15.50 -9.91
N TRP A 224 -2.64 14.72 -9.06
CA TRP A 224 -3.28 13.63 -8.30
C TRP A 224 -4.30 14.13 -7.27
N ARG A 225 -4.03 15.27 -6.64
CA ARG A 225 -4.97 15.93 -5.70
C ARG A 225 -6.29 16.33 -6.35
N ARG A 226 -6.34 16.50 -7.68
CA ARG A 226 -7.54 16.99 -8.39
C ARG A 226 -8.44 15.89 -8.92
N HIS A 227 -7.96 14.64 -9.00
CA HIS A 227 -8.80 13.56 -9.52
C HIS A 227 -9.67 12.95 -8.43
N GLU A 228 -10.96 12.85 -8.74
CA GLU A 228 -11.96 12.20 -7.91
C GLU A 228 -11.77 10.69 -8.05
N TRP A 229 -10.95 10.12 -7.16
CA TRP A 229 -10.98 8.69 -6.87
C TRP A 229 -12.42 8.25 -6.60
N SER A 230 -12.86 7.23 -7.35
CA SER A 230 -14.07 6.49 -7.01
C SER A 230 -13.85 5.67 -5.74
N ARG A 231 -14.94 5.11 -5.22
CA ARG A 231 -14.85 4.09 -4.17
C ARG A 231 -13.96 2.94 -4.65
N VAL A 232 -13.15 2.39 -3.76
CA VAL A 232 -12.21 1.31 -4.09
C VAL A 232 -12.42 0.03 -3.29
N GLY A 233 -13.29 0.04 -2.28
CA GLY A 233 -13.54 -1.15 -1.47
C GLY A 233 -14.42 -0.92 -0.25
N THR A 234 -14.52 -1.97 0.55
CA THR A 234 -15.31 -2.01 1.78
C THR A 234 -14.43 -2.30 2.99
N PHE A 235 -14.70 -1.63 4.11
CA PHE A 235 -14.19 -1.93 5.44
C PHE A 235 -15.30 -2.54 6.30
N SER A 236 -15.10 -3.74 6.84
CA SER A 236 -16.08 -4.39 7.73
C SER A 236 -15.75 -4.12 9.19
N VAL A 237 -16.67 -3.49 9.94
CA VAL A 237 -16.46 -3.21 11.38
C VAL A 237 -16.55 -4.47 12.24
N THR A 238 -17.25 -5.51 11.79
CA THR A 238 -17.38 -6.79 12.51
C THR A 238 -16.14 -7.67 12.38
N SER A 239 -15.23 -7.33 11.46
CA SER A 239 -13.93 -7.98 11.38
C SER A 239 -12.96 -7.60 12.52
N LEU A 240 -13.32 -6.61 13.35
CA LEU A 240 -12.50 -6.11 14.45
C LEU A 240 -12.72 -6.93 15.72
N SER A 241 -11.64 -7.45 16.28
CA SER A 241 -11.67 -8.10 17.60
C SER A 241 -11.81 -7.09 18.75
N PRO A 242 -12.26 -7.53 19.94
CA PRO A 242 -12.31 -6.69 21.14
C PRO A 242 -10.99 -5.97 21.47
N LYS A 243 -9.84 -6.66 21.33
CA LYS A 243 -8.52 -6.06 21.56
C LYS A 243 -8.18 -4.98 20.53
N GLU A 244 -8.57 -5.19 19.28
CA GLU A 244 -8.39 -4.18 18.23
C GLU A 244 -9.24 -2.95 18.47
N LEU A 245 -10.48 -3.11 18.94
CA LEU A 245 -11.32 -1.98 19.34
C LEU A 245 -10.66 -1.16 20.47
N VAL A 246 -10.14 -1.82 21.50
CA VAL A 246 -9.41 -1.16 22.60
C VAL A 246 -8.15 -0.48 22.09
N TRP A 247 -7.41 -1.11 21.19
CA TRP A 247 -6.21 -0.55 20.59
C TRP A 247 -6.54 0.68 19.73
N LEU A 248 -7.52 0.60 18.85
CA LEU A 248 -7.99 1.69 18.00
C LEU A 248 -8.46 2.89 18.82
N LYS A 249 -9.21 2.66 19.91
CA LYS A 249 -9.58 3.74 20.85
C LYS A 249 -8.38 4.51 21.41
N LYS A 250 -7.23 3.85 21.58
CA LYS A 250 -6.00 4.50 22.04
C LYS A 250 -5.28 5.25 20.91
N GLN A 251 -5.42 4.79 19.65
CA GLN A 251 -4.79 5.42 18.50
C GLN A 251 -5.58 6.62 17.97
N LEU A 252 -6.91 6.61 18.14
CA LEU A 252 -7.82 7.51 17.43
C LEU A 252 -8.55 8.47 18.38
N PRO A 253 -8.33 9.79 18.25
CA PRO A 253 -9.17 10.76 18.94
C PRO A 253 -10.61 10.68 18.41
N GLY A 254 -11.58 10.81 19.31
CA GLY A 254 -13.00 10.75 18.95
C GLY A 254 -13.54 9.36 18.62
N PHE A 255 -12.75 8.30 18.87
CA PHE A 255 -13.23 6.92 18.74
C PHE A 255 -14.46 6.68 19.62
N PRO A 256 -15.49 5.94 19.14
CA PRO A 256 -16.69 5.64 19.90
C PRO A 256 -16.42 5.04 21.29
N GLN A 257 -17.34 5.25 22.23
CA GLN A 257 -17.20 4.71 23.58
C GLN A 257 -17.28 3.19 23.57
N LEU A 258 -16.36 2.56 24.30
CA LEU A 258 -16.31 1.11 24.49
C LEU A 258 -17.01 0.75 25.79
N LEU A 259 -17.80 -0.31 25.76
CA LEU A 259 -18.40 -0.95 26.92
C LEU A 259 -17.59 -2.21 27.23
N ILE A 260 -17.06 -2.28 28.45
CA ILE A 260 -16.30 -3.42 28.97
C ILE A 260 -17.12 -4.02 30.09
N THR A 261 -17.43 -5.32 30.00
CA THR A 261 -18.22 -6.01 31.01
C THR A 261 -17.28 -6.73 31.96
N ASN A 262 -17.51 -6.63 33.28
CA ASN A 262 -16.73 -7.33 34.30
C ASN A 262 -15.20 -7.08 34.24
N ASP A 263 -14.78 -5.92 33.74
CA ASP A 263 -13.37 -5.59 33.49
C ASP A 263 -12.61 -6.59 32.61
N ASP A 264 -13.33 -7.42 31.84
CA ASP A 264 -12.76 -8.37 30.91
C ASP A 264 -12.66 -7.75 29.51
N MET A 265 -11.43 -7.52 29.06
CA MET A 265 -11.15 -6.95 27.74
C MET A 265 -11.72 -7.80 26.59
N GLU A 266 -11.85 -9.11 26.76
CA GLU A 266 -12.41 -10.00 25.73
C GLU A 266 -13.92 -9.77 25.54
N THR A 267 -14.59 -9.13 26.50
CA THR A 267 -16.01 -8.75 26.41
C THR A 267 -16.23 -7.33 25.88
N THR A 268 -15.15 -6.66 25.48
CA THR A 268 -15.23 -5.28 24.99
C THR A 268 -16.04 -5.22 23.72
N HIS A 269 -17.09 -4.40 23.73
CA HIS A 269 -17.91 -4.13 22.57
C HIS A 269 -18.18 -2.63 22.45
N CYS A 270 -18.59 -2.21 21.26
CA CYS A 270 -19.03 -0.86 20.97
C CYS A 270 -20.40 -0.94 20.30
N ASP A 271 -21.20 0.10 20.43
CA ASP A 271 -22.40 0.26 19.62
C ASP A 271 -22.00 0.22 18.13
N THR A 272 -22.54 -0.76 17.40
CA THR A 272 -22.15 -1.02 16.02
C THR A 272 -22.52 0.13 15.09
N ALA A 273 -23.69 0.76 15.29
CA ALA A 273 -24.11 1.91 14.50
C ALA A 273 -23.16 3.11 14.68
N MET A 274 -22.67 3.33 15.90
CA MET A 274 -21.67 4.35 16.20
C MET A 274 -20.31 4.02 15.57
N LEU A 275 -19.88 2.76 15.57
CA LEU A 275 -18.67 2.33 14.85
C LEU A 275 -18.80 2.56 13.34
N VAL A 276 -19.91 2.09 12.74
CA VAL A 276 -20.17 2.26 11.31
C VAL A 276 -20.16 3.73 10.93
N ARG A 277 -20.83 4.59 11.71
CA ARG A 277 -20.85 6.03 11.47
C ARG A 277 -19.45 6.65 11.57
N PHE A 278 -18.69 6.30 12.61
CA PHE A 278 -17.33 6.80 12.81
C PHE A 278 -16.43 6.44 11.62
N PHE A 279 -16.35 5.16 11.26
CA PHE A 279 -15.50 4.72 10.16
C PHE A 279 -16.01 5.23 8.81
N SER A 280 -17.32 5.30 8.58
CA SER A 280 -17.88 5.87 7.34
C SER A 280 -17.39 7.29 7.13
N SER A 281 -17.40 8.11 8.18
CA SER A 281 -16.90 9.50 8.10
C SER A 281 -15.37 9.59 7.98
N SER A 282 -14.65 8.63 8.54
CA SER A 282 -13.18 8.69 8.65
C SER A 282 -12.46 8.04 7.46
N LEU A 283 -13.13 7.14 6.74
CA LEU A 283 -12.61 6.40 5.58
C LEU A 283 -13.20 6.86 4.24
N ALA A 284 -14.24 7.68 4.27
CA ALA A 284 -14.74 8.34 3.06
C ALA A 284 -13.65 9.21 2.41
N PRO A 285 -13.69 9.41 1.07
CA PRO A 285 -14.65 8.82 0.13
C PRO A 285 -14.23 7.43 -0.40
N LEU A 286 -13.05 6.93 -0.01
CA LEU A 286 -12.45 5.78 -0.69
C LEU A 286 -13.07 4.44 -0.32
N PHE A 287 -13.54 4.30 0.92
CA PHE A 287 -14.14 3.05 1.37
C PHE A 287 -15.59 3.23 1.82
N THR A 288 -16.42 2.25 1.50
CA THR A 288 -17.68 2.03 2.23
C THR A 288 -17.42 1.26 3.51
N VAL A 289 -18.30 1.44 4.49
CA VAL A 289 -18.22 0.72 5.76
C VAL A 289 -19.46 -0.13 5.92
N GLU A 290 -19.23 -1.41 6.20
CA GLU A 290 -20.28 -2.41 6.35
C GLU A 290 -20.26 -3.03 7.74
N GLU A 291 -21.44 -3.44 8.20
CA GLU A 291 -21.67 -4.14 9.47
C GLU A 291 -21.54 -5.66 9.30
N GLU A 292 -21.65 -6.21 8.09
CA GLU A 292 -21.84 -7.64 7.78
C GLU A 292 -22.87 -8.38 8.68
N LEU A 293 -24.08 -8.52 8.14
CA LEU A 293 -25.01 -9.62 8.45
C LEU A 293 -24.96 -10.60 7.27
N ASN A 294 -24.12 -11.63 7.35
CA ASN A 294 -24.25 -12.77 6.42
C ASN A 294 -25.45 -13.63 6.84
N THR A 295 -26.64 -13.33 6.30
CA THR A 295 -27.67 -14.38 6.17
C THR A 295 -27.43 -15.16 4.88
N ALA A 296 -26.81 -16.32 5.01
CA ALA A 296 -27.09 -17.42 4.09
C ALA A 296 -28.56 -17.85 4.27
N ALA A 297 -29.43 -17.49 3.31
CA ALA A 297 -30.68 -18.17 2.93
C ALA A 297 -31.25 -17.39 1.73
N THR A 298 -31.42 -17.96 0.53
CA THR A 298 -32.45 -18.98 0.28
C THR A 298 -32.07 -19.84 -0.92
N THR A 299 -31.61 -21.06 -0.66
CA THR A 299 -31.92 -22.20 -1.52
C THR A 299 -33.07 -22.94 -0.84
N ALA A 300 -34.29 -22.80 -1.38
CA ALA A 300 -35.33 -23.81 -1.32
C ALA A 300 -36.52 -23.43 -2.24
N THR A 301 -36.73 -24.28 -3.24
CA THR A 301 -38.03 -24.70 -3.82
C THR A 301 -38.91 -23.70 -4.60
N SER A 302 -38.91 -23.88 -5.92
CA SER A 302 -40.15 -24.22 -6.65
C SER A 302 -39.79 -25.03 -7.90
N GLU A 303 -39.72 -26.36 -7.73
CA GLU A 303 -40.17 -27.26 -8.80
C GLU A 303 -41.70 -27.16 -8.85
N ALA A 304 -42.23 -26.74 -9.99
CA ALA A 304 -43.50 -27.14 -10.56
C ALA A 304 -43.45 -26.87 -12.06
#